data_AF-A0A1Q3AYY8-F1
#
_entry.id   AF-A0A1Q3AYY8-F1
#
_cell.length_a   1.000
_cell.length_b   1.000
_cell.length_c   1.000
_cell.angle_alpha   90.00
_cell.angle_beta   90.00
_cell.angle_gamma   90.00
#
_symmetry.space_group_name_H-M   'P 1'
#
loop_
_entity.id
_entity.type
_entity.pdbx_description
1 polymer ?
#
loop_
_entity_poly.entity_id
_entity_poly.type
_entity_poly.pdbx_seq_one_letter_code
_entity_poly.pdbx_strand_id
1 'polypeptide(L)'
;MLGSKPIDTPMDPNVKLTVEDPFDRRSTTGYCVLVGDNLVSWKSKKQSVVARSSAESEYRAMAHTTCELMWVRQLLTEIGFTEASPMQLWCDNQAAIHISSNPVFHERTKHIEVDCHFVREKIQQGLISTCHVKTREQLADIFTKSLGNVRVQYLCNKLSMIDIYAPT
;
A
#
# COMPACT_ATOMS: atom_id res chain seq x y z
N MET A 1 -40.70 25.17 -21.95
CA MET A 1 -40.09 24.72 -20.67
C MET A 1 -39.79 23.25 -20.79
N LEU A 2 -38.53 22.90 -21.06
CA LEU A 2 -38.06 21.52 -21.20
C LEU A 2 -37.96 20.88 -19.82
N GLY A 3 -38.87 19.97 -19.50
CA GLY A 3 -38.78 19.10 -18.33
C GLY A 3 -37.91 17.89 -18.65
N SER A 4 -36.63 17.97 -18.30
CA SER A 4 -35.70 16.84 -18.32
C SER A 4 -35.97 15.93 -17.11
N LYS A 5 -36.30 14.66 -17.38
CA LYS A 5 -36.40 13.57 -16.39
C LYS A 5 -35.10 13.44 -15.57
N PRO A 6 -35.14 13.06 -14.29
CA PRO A 6 -33.96 12.56 -13.61
C PRO A 6 -33.54 11.23 -14.25
N ILE A 7 -32.30 11.16 -14.71
CA ILE A 7 -31.65 9.92 -15.11
C ILE A 7 -31.32 9.16 -13.81
N ASP A 8 -32.11 8.11 -13.53
CA ASP A 8 -31.68 7.02 -12.66
C ASP A 8 -30.40 6.43 -13.25
N THR A 9 -29.26 6.79 -12.67
CA THR A 9 -28.00 6.11 -12.94
C THR A 9 -27.91 4.98 -11.91
N PRO A 10 -27.88 3.70 -12.32
CA PRO A 10 -27.65 2.62 -11.39
C PRO A 10 -26.23 2.76 -10.83
N MET A 11 -26.12 2.89 -9.51
CA MET A 11 -24.84 2.72 -8.82
C MET A 11 -24.35 1.28 -9.10
N ASP A 12 -23.28 1.16 -9.88
CA ASP A 12 -22.56 -0.09 -10.12
C ASP A 12 -22.13 -0.72 -8.78
N PRO A 13 -22.48 -1.99 -8.48
CA PRO A 13 -22.14 -2.63 -7.20
C PRO A 13 -20.73 -3.24 -7.20
N ASN A 14 -19.75 -2.64 -7.89
CA ASN A 14 -18.36 -3.05 -7.80
C ASN A 14 -17.59 -2.25 -6.74
N VAL A 15 -18.03 -2.35 -5.48
CA VAL A 15 -17.26 -1.86 -4.34
C VAL A 15 -16.24 -2.93 -3.96
N LYS A 16 -14.98 -2.72 -4.34
CA LYS A 16 -13.86 -3.43 -3.69
C LYS A 16 -12.71 -2.46 -3.45
N LEU A 17 -12.74 -1.82 -2.29
CA LEU A 17 -11.71 -0.88 -1.87
C LEU A 17 -11.44 -1.14 -0.38
N THR A 18 -10.36 -1.87 -0.09
CA THR A 18 -9.88 -2.26 1.26
C THR A 18 -10.82 -3.16 2.07
N VAL A 19 -10.30 -4.26 2.64
CA VAL A 19 -11.08 -5.10 3.55
C VAL A 19 -11.05 -4.45 4.92
N GLU A 20 -12.14 -3.75 5.24
CA GLU A 20 -12.41 -3.26 6.58
C GLU A 20 -13.03 -4.37 7.42
N ASP A 21 -12.64 -4.44 8.69
CA ASP A 21 -13.32 -5.31 9.64
C ASP A 21 -14.78 -4.85 9.84
N PRO A 22 -15.79 -5.72 9.64
CA PRO A 22 -17.19 -5.36 9.81
C PRO A 22 -17.56 -4.86 11.22
N PHE A 23 -16.80 -5.25 12.25
CA PHE A 23 -17.09 -4.95 13.65
C PHE A 23 -16.61 -3.55 14.08
N ASP A 24 -15.41 -3.14 13.65
CA ASP A 24 -14.81 -1.86 14.08
C ASP A 24 -14.39 -0.94 12.94
N ARG A 25 -14.65 -1.33 11.68
CA ARG A 25 -14.34 -0.57 10.45
C ARG A 25 -12.86 -0.24 10.26
N ARG A 26 -11.97 -0.96 10.93
CA ARG A 26 -10.53 -0.74 10.78
C ARG A 26 -10.00 -1.54 9.60
N SER A 27 -9.23 -0.87 8.76
CA SER A 27 -8.50 -1.47 7.65
C SER A 27 -7.28 -2.26 8.16
N THR A 28 -6.78 -3.18 7.34
CA THR A 28 -5.52 -3.88 7.58
C THR A 28 -4.41 -3.30 6.72
N THR A 29 -3.35 -2.83 7.35
CA THR A 29 -2.10 -2.46 6.67
C THR A 29 -1.33 -3.73 6.35
N GLY A 30 -0.86 -3.87 5.12
CA GLY A 30 0.05 -4.93 4.74
C GLY A 30 1.09 -4.43 3.76
N TYR A 31 2.29 -4.98 3.86
CA TYR A 31 3.39 -4.67 2.95
C TYR A 31 4.32 -5.87 2.82
N CYS A 32 5.12 -5.83 1.76
CA CYS A 32 6.30 -6.66 1.56
C CYS A 32 7.45 -5.79 1.04
N VAL A 33 8.65 -6.07 1.50
CA VAL A 33 9.89 -5.44 1.06
C VAL A 33 10.74 -6.48 0.37
N LEU A 34 11.15 -6.17 -0.85
CA LEU A 34 12.01 -7.00 -1.69
C LEU A 34 13.39 -6.35 -1.78
N VAL A 35 14.45 -7.17 -1.70
CA VAL A 35 15.81 -6.77 -2.05
C VAL A 35 16.25 -7.65 -3.23
N GLY A 36 16.35 -7.03 -4.41
CA GLY A 36 16.32 -7.77 -5.67
C GLY A 36 14.99 -8.53 -5.78
N ASP A 37 15.07 -9.84 -6.03
CA ASP A 37 13.90 -10.73 -6.15
C ASP A 37 13.55 -11.46 -4.83
N ASN A 38 14.22 -11.11 -3.72
CA ASN A 38 14.07 -11.82 -2.45
C ASN A 38 13.18 -11.06 -1.47
N LEU A 39 12.18 -11.73 -0.91
CA LEU A 39 11.33 -11.21 0.16
C LEU A 39 12.10 -11.18 1.49
N VAL A 40 12.42 -9.98 1.99
CA VAL A 40 13.23 -9.81 3.22
C VAL A 40 12.42 -9.33 4.42
N SER A 41 11.28 -8.66 4.20
CA SER A 41 10.40 -8.20 5.27
C SER A 41 8.96 -8.16 4.78
N TRP A 42 8.01 -8.51 5.64
CA TRP A 42 6.59 -8.44 5.35
C TRP A 42 5.81 -8.22 6.64
N LYS A 43 4.59 -7.70 6.51
CA LYS A 43 3.70 -7.49 7.65
C LYS A 43 2.25 -7.51 7.23
N SER A 44 1.42 -7.99 8.14
CA SER A 44 -0.02 -7.79 8.13
C SER A 44 -0.40 -7.29 9.52
N LYS A 45 -0.99 -6.09 9.60
CA LYS A 45 -1.38 -5.48 10.87
C LYS A 45 -2.65 -4.66 10.71
N LYS A 46 -3.65 -4.96 11.52
CA LYS A 46 -4.85 -4.14 11.66
C LYS A 46 -4.48 -2.73 12.13
N GLN A 47 -5.00 -1.70 11.44
CA GLN A 47 -4.76 -0.31 11.80
C GLN A 47 -5.36 -0.01 13.18
N SER A 48 -4.71 0.85 13.96
CA SER A 48 -5.22 1.26 15.28
C SER A 48 -6.36 2.27 15.19
N VAL A 49 -6.44 3.01 14.08
CA VAL A 49 -7.40 4.08 13.84
C VAL A 49 -8.25 3.73 12.61
N VAL A 50 -9.53 4.06 12.67
CA VAL A 50 -10.45 3.92 11.54
C VAL A 50 -10.07 4.92 10.45
N ALA A 51 -9.95 4.47 9.20
CA ALA A 51 -9.72 5.35 8.07
C ALA A 51 -11.04 5.95 7.58
N ARG A 52 -11.03 7.19 7.10
CA ARG A 52 -12.22 7.85 6.52
C ARG A 52 -12.33 7.64 5.02
N SER A 53 -11.30 7.06 4.40
CA SER A 53 -11.27 6.69 2.99
C SER A 53 -10.24 5.58 2.73
N SER A 54 -10.39 4.87 1.61
CA SER A 54 -9.38 3.90 1.16
C SER A 54 -8.03 4.56 0.89
N ALA A 55 -8.02 5.75 0.27
CA ALA A 55 -6.81 6.54 0.01
C ALA A 55 -6.02 6.84 1.29
N GLU A 56 -6.72 7.18 2.37
CA GLU A 56 -6.10 7.40 3.68
C GLU A 56 -5.54 6.11 4.28
N SER A 57 -6.28 5.00 4.21
CA SER A 57 -5.80 3.72 4.74
C SER A 57 -4.55 3.23 4.00
N GLU A 58 -4.52 3.39 2.67
CA GLU A 58 -3.39 3.07 1.80
C GLU A 58 -2.22 4.01 2.05
N TYR A 59 -2.48 5.31 2.29
CA TYR A 59 -1.43 6.26 2.63
C TYR A 59 -0.75 5.91 3.96
N ARG A 60 -1.52 5.51 4.98
CA ARG A 60 -0.96 5.01 6.24
C ARG A 60 -0.11 3.77 6.00
N ALA A 61 -0.54 2.86 5.12
CA ALA A 61 0.26 1.71 4.74
C ALA A 61 1.58 2.14 4.07
N MET A 62 1.56 3.13 3.18
CA MET A 62 2.76 3.72 2.57
C MET A 62 3.70 4.32 3.62
N ALA A 63 3.17 5.02 4.63
CA ALA A 63 3.98 5.60 5.71
C ALA A 63 4.69 4.53 6.54
N HIS A 64 3.97 3.47 6.96
CA HIS A 64 4.57 2.33 7.64
C HIS A 64 5.62 1.62 6.77
N THR A 65 5.32 1.42 5.49
CA THR A 65 6.26 0.79 4.55
C THR A 65 7.51 1.66 4.38
N THR A 66 7.38 2.98 4.35
CA THR A 66 8.50 3.91 4.26
C THR A 66 9.44 3.79 5.46
N CYS A 67 8.91 3.66 6.68
CA CYS A 67 9.73 3.41 7.87
C CYS A 67 10.59 2.14 7.72
N GLU A 68 9.96 1.07 7.23
CA GLU A 68 10.62 -0.23 7.06
C GLU A 68 11.65 -0.20 5.94
N LEU A 69 11.36 0.50 4.84
CA LEU A 69 12.32 0.75 3.76
C LEU A 69 13.54 1.53 4.28
N MET A 70 13.35 2.55 5.11
CA MET A 70 14.48 3.28 5.70
C MET A 70 15.33 2.38 6.59
N TRP A 71 14.69 1.52 7.38
CA TRP A 71 15.40 0.55 8.23
C TRP A 71 16.19 -0.46 7.41
N VAL A 72 15.59 -1.06 6.38
CA VAL A 72 16.28 -2.00 5.47
C VAL A 72 17.44 -1.32 4.76
N ARG A 73 17.24 -0.09 4.24
CA ARG A 73 18.31 0.67 3.59
C ARG A 73 19.49 0.94 4.53
N GLN A 74 19.21 1.32 5.77
CA GLN A 74 20.24 1.55 6.77
C GLN A 74 21.02 0.25 7.06
N LEU A 75 20.31 -0.86 7.26
CA LEU A 75 20.92 -2.18 7.44
C LEU A 75 21.82 -2.55 6.25
N LEU A 76 21.31 -2.41 5.03
CA LEU A 76 22.08 -2.68 3.80
C LEU A 76 23.34 -1.81 3.70
N THR A 77 23.24 -0.53 4.09
CA THR A 77 24.38 0.38 4.12
C THR A 77 25.45 -0.08 5.11
N GLU A 78 25.04 -0.53 6.29
CA GLU A 78 25.96 -1.02 7.35
C GLU A 78 26.71 -2.30 6.94
N ILE A 79 26.08 -3.17 6.15
CA ILE A 79 26.73 -4.37 5.61
C ILE A 79 27.50 -4.13 4.30
N GLY A 80 27.63 -2.87 3.86
CA GLY A 80 28.46 -2.47 2.73
C GLY A 80 27.73 -2.33 1.39
N PHE A 81 26.41 -2.50 1.33
CA PHE A 81 25.61 -2.24 0.13
C PHE A 81 25.11 -0.79 0.14
N THR A 82 25.78 0.08 -0.61
CA THR A 82 25.36 1.48 -0.76
C THR A 82 24.64 1.66 -2.10
N GLU A 83 23.31 1.67 -2.09
CA GLU A 83 22.53 2.01 -3.28
C GLU A 83 22.31 3.52 -3.39
N ALA A 84 22.80 4.12 -4.48
CA ALA A 84 22.56 5.53 -4.79
C ALA A 84 21.15 5.80 -5.31
N SER A 85 20.44 4.77 -5.80
CA SER A 85 19.09 4.90 -6.34
C SER A 85 18.02 5.02 -5.25
N PRO A 86 16.93 5.76 -5.52
CA PRO A 86 15.75 5.76 -4.66
C PRO A 86 15.10 4.37 -4.61
N MET A 87 14.64 3.93 -3.44
CA MET A 87 13.85 2.70 -3.33
C MET A 87 12.44 2.90 -3.89
N GLN A 88 11.93 1.91 -4.62
CA GLN A 88 10.60 1.99 -5.22
C GLN A 88 9.52 1.56 -4.22
N LEU A 89 8.59 2.48 -3.93
CA LEU A 89 7.40 2.24 -3.13
C LEU A 89 6.18 2.06 -4.05
N TRP A 90 5.72 0.82 -4.18
CA TRP A 90 4.61 0.46 -5.08
C TRP A 90 3.25 0.54 -4.37
N CYS A 91 2.30 1.26 -4.97
CA CYS A 91 0.92 1.39 -4.47
C CYS A 91 -0.07 1.31 -5.65
N ASP A 92 -1.23 0.69 -5.45
CA ASP A 92 -2.29 0.61 -6.48
C ASP A 92 -3.33 1.72 -6.34
N ASN A 93 -3.31 2.46 -5.22
CA ASN A 93 -4.19 3.59 -5.00
C ASN A 93 -3.56 4.90 -5.51
N GLN A 94 -4.00 5.33 -6.70
CA GLN A 94 -3.53 6.58 -7.31
C GLN A 94 -3.80 7.80 -6.42
N ALA A 95 -4.90 7.84 -5.68
CA ALA A 95 -5.17 8.95 -4.77
C ALA A 95 -4.13 9.03 -3.64
N ALA A 96 -3.70 7.89 -3.09
CA ALA A 96 -2.62 7.86 -2.09
C ALA A 96 -1.29 8.34 -2.68
N ILE A 97 -0.97 7.92 -3.91
CA ILE A 97 0.22 8.41 -4.64
C ILE A 97 0.14 9.93 -4.84
N HIS A 98 -1.00 10.47 -5.27
CA HIS A 98 -1.17 11.91 -5.46
C HIS A 98 -1.03 12.71 -4.16
N ILE A 99 -1.51 12.17 -3.03
CA ILE A 99 -1.32 12.78 -1.70
C ILE A 99 0.18 12.90 -1.37
N SER A 100 0.99 11.91 -1.74
CA SER A 100 2.44 11.93 -1.48
C SER A 100 3.14 13.08 -2.24
N SER A 101 2.70 13.36 -3.46
CA SER A 101 3.31 14.34 -4.36
C SER A 101 2.78 15.77 -4.21
N ASN A 102 1.56 15.98 -3.69
CA ASN A 102 0.91 17.30 -3.70
C ASN A 102 0.74 17.89 -2.29
N PRO A 103 1.40 19.03 -1.96
CA PRO A 103 1.24 19.70 -0.68
C PRO A 103 -0.17 20.26 -0.45
N VAL A 104 -0.92 20.65 -1.49
CA VAL A 104 -2.17 21.43 -1.34
C VAL A 104 -3.34 20.64 -0.73
N PHE A 105 -3.25 19.32 -0.55
CA PHE A 105 -4.31 18.49 0.05
C PHE A 105 -4.50 18.66 1.59
N HIS A 106 -3.88 19.67 2.20
CA HIS A 106 -3.84 19.92 3.65
C HIS A 106 -5.20 20.02 4.36
N GLU A 107 -6.30 20.41 3.69
CA GLU A 107 -7.59 20.62 4.36
C GLU A 107 -8.37 19.34 4.70
N ARG A 108 -8.14 18.20 4.01
CA ARG A 108 -8.97 16.97 4.20
C ARG A 108 -8.28 15.82 4.92
N THR A 109 -6.99 15.95 5.24
CA THR A 109 -6.13 14.86 5.76
C THR A 109 -5.35 15.23 7.03
N LYS A 110 -5.91 16.13 7.86
CA LYS A 110 -5.29 16.59 9.12
C LYS A 110 -4.88 15.43 10.05
N HIS A 111 -5.67 14.36 10.07
CA HIS A 111 -5.46 13.17 10.90
C HIS A 111 -4.36 12.22 10.40
N ILE A 112 -3.76 12.50 9.23
CA ILE A 112 -2.58 11.78 8.70
C ILE A 112 -1.44 12.75 8.34
N GLU A 113 -1.48 13.99 8.83
CA GLU A 113 -0.54 15.03 8.41
C GLU A 113 0.92 14.66 8.72
N VAL A 114 1.18 14.00 9.86
CA VAL A 114 2.52 13.52 10.24
C VAL A 114 3.04 12.49 9.24
N ASP A 115 2.21 11.50 8.89
CA ASP A 115 2.55 10.49 7.88
C ASP A 115 2.81 11.15 6.52
N CYS A 116 2.02 12.17 6.16
CA CYS A 116 2.18 12.94 4.93
C CYS A 116 3.54 13.63 4.85
N HIS A 117 3.90 14.38 5.88
CA HIS A 117 5.19 15.06 5.95
C HIS A 117 6.35 14.07 5.92
N PHE A 118 6.27 12.98 6.68
CA PHE A 118 7.31 11.97 6.74
C PHE A 118 7.60 11.33 5.38
N VAL A 119 6.58 10.79 4.70
CA VAL A 119 6.76 10.14 3.39
C VAL A 119 7.27 11.15 2.36
N ARG A 120 6.71 12.36 2.35
CA ARG A 120 7.11 13.41 1.41
C ARG A 120 8.56 13.84 1.59
N GLU A 121 9.00 13.99 2.84
CA GLU A 121 10.39 14.32 3.14
C GLU A 121 11.35 13.27 2.54
N LYS A 122 11.03 11.97 2.66
CA LYS A 122 11.86 10.90 2.08
C LYS A 122 11.84 10.88 0.55
N ILE A 123 10.73 11.26 -0.08
CA ILE A 123 10.65 11.46 -1.53
C ILE A 123 11.53 12.64 -1.96
N GLN A 124 11.44 13.78 -1.27
CA GLN A 124 12.21 14.99 -1.59
C GLN A 124 13.73 14.78 -1.38
N GLN A 125 14.11 13.97 -0.40
CA GLN A 125 15.50 13.55 -0.18
C GLN A 125 16.01 12.57 -1.26
N GLY A 126 15.14 12.10 -2.17
CA GLY A 126 15.50 11.10 -3.18
C GLY A 126 15.76 9.70 -2.61
N LEU A 127 15.31 9.41 -1.38
CA LEU A 127 15.50 8.11 -0.75
C LEU A 127 14.45 7.09 -1.20
N ILE A 128 13.25 7.56 -1.53
CA ILE A 128 12.15 6.75 -2.07
C ILE A 128 11.52 7.41 -3.30
N SER A 129 10.94 6.60 -4.17
CA SER A 129 10.09 7.05 -5.28
C SER A 129 8.78 6.26 -5.27
N THR A 130 7.65 6.93 -5.41
CA THR A 130 6.34 6.28 -5.44
C THR A 130 5.98 5.85 -6.86
N CYS A 131 5.51 4.61 -7.02
CA CYS A 131 5.20 4.01 -8.30
C CYS A 131 3.81 3.36 -8.27
N HIS A 132 3.04 3.54 -9.33
CA HIS A 132 1.73 2.91 -9.46
C HIS A 132 1.88 1.46 -9.94
N VAL A 133 1.26 0.53 -9.21
CA VAL A 133 1.10 -0.87 -9.62
C VAL A 133 -0.37 -1.17 -9.89
N LYS A 134 -0.67 -2.00 -10.89
CA LYS A 134 -2.07 -2.44 -11.11
C LYS A 134 -2.51 -3.26 -9.89
N THR A 135 -3.76 -3.13 -9.44
CA THR A 135 -4.30 -3.92 -8.32
C THR A 135 -4.10 -5.44 -8.48
N ARG A 136 -4.18 -5.96 -9.72
CA ARG A 136 -3.90 -7.39 -10.00
C ARG A 136 -2.42 -7.78 -9.83
N GLU A 137 -1.52 -6.84 -9.76
CA GLU A 137 -0.09 -7.08 -9.55
C GLU A 137 0.39 -6.67 -8.16
N GLN A 138 -0.49 -6.11 -7.33
CA GLN A 138 -0.17 -5.68 -5.97
C GLN A 138 0.10 -6.90 -5.08
N LEU A 139 1.36 -7.06 -4.67
CA LEU A 139 1.81 -8.16 -3.82
C LEU A 139 1.28 -8.04 -2.39
N ALA A 140 1.12 -6.81 -1.90
CA ALA A 140 0.63 -6.54 -0.55
C ALA A 140 -0.79 -7.09 -0.29
N ASP A 141 -1.56 -7.39 -1.34
CA ASP A 141 -2.91 -7.95 -1.25
C ASP A 141 -2.97 -9.26 -0.45
N ILE A 142 -1.92 -10.09 -0.50
CA ILE A 142 -1.87 -11.34 0.27
C ILE A 142 -1.89 -11.09 1.78
N PHE A 143 -1.44 -9.92 2.21
CA PHE A 143 -1.35 -9.53 3.63
C PHE A 143 -2.57 -8.72 4.09
N THR A 144 -3.43 -8.25 3.19
CA THR A 144 -4.53 -7.33 3.54
C THR A 144 -5.92 -7.86 3.20
N LYS A 145 -6.03 -8.80 2.26
CA LYS A 145 -7.32 -9.24 1.70
C LYS A 145 -7.53 -10.74 1.95
N SER A 146 -8.78 -11.11 2.17
CA SER A 146 -9.24 -12.49 2.07
C SER A 146 -9.31 -12.87 0.58
N LEU A 147 -8.31 -13.61 0.10
CA LEU A 147 -8.17 -13.98 -1.32
C LEU A 147 -8.58 -15.45 -1.52
N GLY A 148 -9.15 -15.76 -2.69
CA GLY A 148 -9.41 -17.15 -3.08
C GLY A 148 -8.12 -17.90 -3.43
N ASN A 149 -8.15 -19.23 -3.35
CA ASN A 149 -6.98 -20.11 -3.50
C ASN A 149 -6.13 -19.82 -4.76
N VAL A 150 -6.77 -19.64 -5.93
CA VAL A 150 -6.08 -19.33 -7.19
C VAL A 150 -5.23 -18.06 -7.07
N ARG A 151 -5.77 -17.04 -6.40
CA ARG A 151 -5.10 -15.76 -6.23
C ARG A 151 -3.98 -15.84 -5.19
N VAL A 152 -4.19 -16.58 -4.11
CA VAL A 152 -3.16 -16.86 -3.11
C VAL A 152 -1.98 -17.58 -3.77
N GLN A 153 -2.23 -18.64 -4.52
CA GLN A 153 -1.19 -19.40 -5.22
C GLN A 153 -0.42 -18.53 -6.22
N TYR A 154 -1.11 -17.68 -6.98
CA TYR A 154 -0.45 -16.72 -7.88
C TYR A 154 0.51 -15.78 -7.12
N LEU A 155 0.07 -15.20 -6.00
CA LEU A 155 0.89 -14.28 -5.21
C LEU A 155 2.04 -15.01 -4.49
N CYS A 156 1.82 -16.20 -3.94
CA CYS A 156 2.87 -17.03 -3.35
C CYS A 156 3.96 -17.36 -4.38
N ASN A 157 3.57 -17.77 -5.58
CA ASN A 157 4.52 -18.05 -6.67
C ASN A 157 5.31 -16.80 -7.06
N LYS A 158 4.66 -15.64 -7.12
CA LYS A 158 5.31 -14.36 -7.45
C LYS A 158 6.26 -13.87 -6.34
N LEU A 159 6.01 -14.27 -5.10
CA LEU A 159 6.88 -14.03 -3.95
C LEU A 159 7.96 -15.12 -3.77
N SER A 160 8.05 -16.09 -4.68
CA SER A 160 8.97 -17.23 -4.59
C SER A 160 8.84 -18.01 -3.27
N MET A 161 7.63 -18.09 -2.71
CA MET A 161 7.37 -18.84 -1.48
C MET A 161 7.38 -20.35 -1.77
N ILE A 162 8.11 -21.10 -0.93
CA ILE A 162 8.16 -22.56 -0.98
C ILE A 162 7.37 -23.15 0.18
N ASP A 163 6.62 -24.23 -0.10
CA ASP A 163 5.99 -25.04 0.94
C ASP A 163 7.00 -26.08 1.43
N ILE A 164 7.52 -25.86 2.64
CA ILE A 164 8.50 -26.75 3.27
C ILE A 164 7.90 -28.10 3.71
N TYR A 165 6.57 -28.25 3.67
CA TYR A 165 5.85 -29.48 3.99
C TYR A 165 5.38 -30.24 2.74
N ALA A 166 5.59 -29.69 1.54
CA ALA A 166 5.24 -30.37 0.31
C ALA A 166 6.06 -31.68 0.18
N PRO A 167 5.42 -32.81 -0.16
CA PRO A 167 6.14 -34.06 -0.38
C PRO A 167 7.12 -33.88 -1.55
N THR A 168 8.36 -34.32 -1.32
CA THR A 168 9.49 -34.26 -2.26
C THR A 168 9.42 -35.36 -3.30
#